data_AF-A0A7X3HD33-F1
#
_entry.id   AF-A0A7X3HD33-F1
#
_cell.length_a   1.000
_cell.length_b   1.000
_cell.length_c   1.000
_cell.angle_alpha   90.00
_cell.angle_beta   90.00
_cell.angle_gamma   90.00
#
_symmetry.space_group_name_H-M   'P 1'
#
loop_
_entity.id
_entity.type
_entity.pdbx_description
1 polymer ?
#
loop_
_entity_poly.entity_id
_entity_poly.type
_entity_poly.pdbx_seq_one_letter_code
_entity_poly.pdbx_strand_id
1 'polypeptide(L)'
;MVRTVLALGIAAFALDGLAAQPVPPYQVDSIKPPILEAPPSAEPALTEACRAWKLDARGASRFFTLAELLDGVVLHHAFSWVPCSIEGRLHDGRGQVWNFRINGGATATTWRGEGPTREEYLWGCRRQACEPLVLLTADEEG
;
A
#
# COMPACT_ATOMS: atom_id res chain seq x y z
N MET A 1 52.78 13.27 -30.75
CA MET A 1 51.52 12.49 -30.75
C MET A 1 51.26 12.02 -29.32
N VAL A 2 50.06 12.32 -28.85
CA VAL A 2 49.60 12.26 -27.45
C VAL A 2 49.38 10.82 -26.98
N ARG A 3 49.62 10.52 -25.71
CA ARG A 3 48.94 9.42 -25.00
C ARG A 3 48.87 9.71 -23.50
N THR A 4 47.89 10.53 -23.13
CA THR A 4 47.40 10.66 -21.76
C THR A 4 46.43 9.51 -21.52
N VAL A 5 46.76 8.58 -20.63
CA VAL A 5 45.83 7.57 -20.14
C VAL A 5 45.24 8.10 -18.84
N LEU A 6 44.04 8.68 -18.91
CA LEU A 6 43.23 8.97 -17.74
C LEU A 6 42.63 7.65 -17.23
N ALA A 7 43.16 7.15 -16.11
CA ALA A 7 42.50 6.12 -15.32
C ALA A 7 41.29 6.74 -14.62
N LEU A 8 40.10 6.50 -15.17
CA LEU A 8 38.83 6.80 -14.50
C LEU A 8 38.65 5.78 -13.36
N GLY A 9 38.94 6.23 -12.15
CA GLY A 9 38.58 5.49 -10.93
C GLY A 9 37.06 5.36 -10.85
N ILE A 10 36.58 4.13 -10.89
CA ILE A 10 35.17 3.81 -10.62
C ILE A 10 34.99 4.05 -9.12
N ALA A 11 34.35 5.18 -8.78
CA ALA A 11 33.86 5.40 -7.44
C ALA A 11 32.76 4.36 -7.17
N ALA A 12 33.09 3.35 -6.36
CA ALA A 12 32.08 2.49 -5.77
C ALA A 12 31.26 3.35 -4.80
N PHE A 13 30.14 3.88 -5.29
CA PHE A 13 29.12 4.46 -4.44
C PHE A 13 28.63 3.32 -3.53
N ALA A 14 28.98 3.40 -2.25
CA ALA A 14 28.34 2.59 -1.23
C ALA A 14 26.83 2.87 -1.32
N LEU A 15 26.08 1.86 -1.76
CA LEU A 15 24.62 1.84 -1.70
C LEU A 15 24.24 1.64 -0.23
N ASP A 16 24.40 2.69 0.56
CA ASP A 16 23.86 2.76 1.91
C ASP A 16 22.33 2.69 1.81
N GLY A 17 21.78 1.53 2.14
CA GLY A 17 20.52 1.42 2.87
C GLY A 17 19.26 2.03 2.25
N LEU A 18 19.08 1.99 0.93
CA LEU A 18 17.72 2.14 0.38
C LEU A 18 16.90 0.94 0.86
N ALA A 19 16.08 1.15 1.88
CA ALA A 19 15.10 0.18 2.35
C ALA A 19 14.38 -0.39 1.12
N ALA A 20 14.56 -1.69 0.91
CA ALA A 20 14.11 -2.31 -0.32
C ALA A 20 12.59 -2.46 -0.26
N GLN A 21 11.90 -1.90 -1.25
CA GLN A 21 10.44 -1.98 -1.42
C GLN A 21 9.90 -3.39 -1.13
N PRO A 22 8.67 -3.52 -0.59
CA PRO A 22 8.02 -4.81 -0.43
C PRO A 22 7.97 -5.52 -1.78
N VAL A 23 8.31 -6.81 -1.82
CA VAL A 23 8.33 -7.59 -3.07
C VAL A 23 7.27 -8.68 -3.05
N PRO A 24 6.62 -8.98 -4.19
CA PRO A 24 5.67 -10.09 -4.25
C PRO A 24 6.38 -11.47 -4.13
N PRO A 25 5.64 -12.55 -3.81
CA PRO A 25 4.21 -12.58 -3.52
C PRO A 25 3.87 -12.02 -2.13
N TYR A 26 2.69 -11.43 -2.00
CA TYR A 26 2.18 -10.91 -0.72
C TYR A 26 1.26 -11.94 -0.07
N GLN A 27 1.58 -12.33 1.15
CA GLN A 27 0.81 -13.32 1.92
C GLN A 27 0.30 -12.70 3.23
N VAL A 28 -1.01 -12.51 3.33
CA VAL A 28 -1.64 -12.00 4.55
C VAL A 28 -1.80 -13.12 5.57
N ASP A 29 -1.24 -12.95 6.77
CA ASP A 29 -1.32 -13.95 7.85
C ASP A 29 -2.41 -13.64 8.89
N SER A 30 -2.84 -12.37 8.95
CA SER A 30 -3.81 -11.88 9.92
C SER A 30 -4.56 -10.69 9.34
N ILE A 31 -5.86 -10.63 9.62
CA ILE A 31 -6.74 -9.55 9.19
C ILE A 31 -7.75 -9.26 10.30
N LYS A 32 -7.96 -7.98 10.58
CA LYS A 32 -8.93 -7.51 11.57
C LYS A 32 -10.28 -7.21 10.88
N PRO A 33 -11.39 -7.18 11.64
CA PRO A 33 -12.65 -6.61 11.14
C PRO A 33 -12.48 -5.16 10.66
N PRO A 34 -13.35 -4.68 9.76
CA PRO A 34 -13.32 -3.29 9.30
C PRO A 34 -13.48 -2.31 10.46
N ILE A 35 -12.73 -1.21 10.38
CA ILE A 35 -12.72 -0.10 11.32
C ILE A 35 -13.43 1.06 10.65
N LEU A 36 -14.53 1.51 11.24
CA LEU A 36 -15.18 2.77 10.85
C LEU A 36 -14.41 3.92 11.48
N GLU A 37 -13.82 4.76 10.63
CA GLU A 37 -13.01 5.92 11.03
C GLU A 37 -13.84 7.22 10.99
N ALA A 38 -15.15 7.09 10.88
CA ALA A 38 -16.08 8.20 10.74
C ALA A 38 -16.58 8.69 12.11
N PRO A 39 -16.91 9.99 12.26
CA PRO A 39 -17.55 10.47 13.47
C PRO A 39 -18.93 9.81 13.64
N PRO A 40 -19.51 9.78 14.86
CA PRO A 40 -20.84 9.21 15.11
C PRO A 40 -21.97 9.81 14.26
N SER A 41 -21.77 11.00 13.69
CA SER A 41 -22.70 11.70 12.79
C SER A 41 -22.53 11.33 11.31
N ALA A 42 -21.68 10.36 10.98
CA ALA A 42 -21.48 9.91 9.61
C ALA A 42 -22.76 9.36 8.99
N GLU A 43 -22.87 9.47 7.68
CA GLU A 43 -24.04 9.01 6.94
C GLU A 43 -24.33 7.52 7.23
N PRO A 44 -25.59 7.15 7.56
CA PRO A 44 -25.94 5.78 7.91
C PRO A 44 -25.57 4.76 6.83
N ALA A 45 -25.74 5.10 5.55
CA ALA A 45 -25.42 4.23 4.42
C ALA A 45 -23.92 3.89 4.35
N LEU A 46 -23.05 4.87 4.58
CA LEU A 46 -21.60 4.68 4.62
C LEU A 46 -21.17 3.79 5.81
N THR A 47 -21.81 4.01 6.96
CA THR A 47 -21.60 3.20 8.16
C THR A 47 -21.98 1.73 7.92
N GLU A 48 -23.12 1.49 7.27
CA GLU A 48 -23.58 0.15 6.92
C GLU A 48 -22.65 -0.53 5.91
N ALA A 49 -22.29 0.18 4.83
CA ALA A 49 -21.35 -0.31 3.82
C ALA A 49 -20.01 -0.72 4.45
N CYS A 50 -19.46 0.11 5.35
CA CYS A 50 -18.23 -0.20 6.06
C CYS A 50 -18.34 -1.47 6.92
N ARG A 51 -19.44 -1.65 7.66
CA ARG A 51 -19.65 -2.84 8.49
C ARG A 51 -19.85 -4.12 7.66
N ALA A 52 -20.43 -3.98 6.47
CA ALA A 52 -20.63 -5.08 5.53
C ALA A 52 -19.35 -5.45 4.76
N TRP A 53 -18.47 -4.49 4.51
CA TRP A 53 -17.22 -4.72 3.79
C TRP A 53 -16.26 -5.60 4.59
N LYS A 54 -15.90 -6.75 4.01
CA LYS A 54 -14.99 -7.71 4.62
C LYS A 54 -14.02 -8.22 3.57
N LEU A 55 -12.75 -8.25 3.95
CA LEU A 55 -11.72 -8.99 3.24
C LEU A 55 -11.30 -10.17 4.10
N ASP A 56 -11.07 -11.32 3.46
CA ASP A 56 -10.29 -12.39 4.05
C ASP A 56 -8.80 -12.22 3.65
N ALA A 57 -7.94 -13.08 4.20
CA ALA A 57 -6.51 -13.05 3.88
C ALA A 57 -6.24 -13.15 2.37
N ARG A 58 -7.04 -13.95 1.64
CA ARG A 58 -6.89 -14.11 0.18
C ARG A 58 -7.24 -12.82 -0.55
N GLY A 59 -8.33 -12.17 -0.19
CA GLY A 59 -8.77 -10.89 -0.74
C GLY A 59 -7.76 -9.78 -0.52
N ALA A 60 -7.21 -9.68 0.70
CA ALA A 60 -6.17 -8.70 1.01
C ALA A 60 -4.84 -9.01 0.29
N SER A 61 -4.40 -10.28 0.20
CA SER A 61 -3.26 -10.67 -0.64
C SER A 61 -3.48 -10.31 -2.11
N ARG A 62 -4.70 -10.52 -2.62
CA ARG A 62 -5.07 -10.17 -3.99
C ARG A 62 -5.05 -8.66 -4.21
N PHE A 63 -5.46 -7.86 -3.22
CA PHE A 63 -5.34 -6.40 -3.27
C PHE A 63 -3.88 -5.99 -3.50
N PHE A 64 -2.94 -6.44 -2.66
CA PHE A 64 -1.52 -6.08 -2.82
C PHE A 64 -0.88 -6.62 -4.10
N THR A 65 -1.41 -7.73 -4.64
CA THR A 65 -0.96 -8.26 -5.94
C THR A 65 -1.42 -7.38 -7.12
N LEU A 66 -2.56 -6.71 -6.98
CA LEU A 66 -3.14 -5.85 -8.02
C LEU A 66 -2.72 -4.39 -7.88
N ALA A 67 -2.50 -3.94 -6.65
CA ALA A 67 -2.10 -2.59 -6.32
C ALA A 67 -0.67 -2.28 -6.79
N GLU A 68 -0.43 -1.00 -7.01
CA GLU A 68 0.87 -0.44 -7.35
C GLU A 68 1.37 0.45 -6.22
N LEU A 69 2.69 0.54 -6.08
CA LEU A 69 3.31 1.50 -5.17
C LEU A 69 3.09 2.91 -5.71
N LEU A 70 2.68 3.81 -4.82
CA LEU A 70 2.46 5.21 -5.12
C LEU A 70 3.56 6.08 -4.50
N ASP A 71 3.83 7.21 -5.16
CA ASP A 71 4.34 8.37 -4.44
C ASP A 71 3.19 9.07 -3.70
N GLY A 72 3.52 9.93 -2.73
CA GLY A 72 2.50 10.62 -1.94
C GLY A 72 1.63 11.61 -2.73
N VAL A 73 2.08 12.07 -3.91
CA VAL A 73 1.34 13.04 -4.72
C VAL A 73 0.19 12.36 -5.45
N VAL A 74 0.45 11.20 -6.08
CA VAL A 74 -0.57 10.44 -6.82
C VAL A 74 -1.72 9.99 -5.92
N LEU A 75 -1.42 9.64 -4.66
CA LEU A 75 -2.43 9.23 -3.69
C LEU A 75 -3.58 10.24 -3.55
N HIS A 76 -3.26 11.54 -3.48
CA HIS A 76 -4.24 12.59 -3.21
C HIS A 76 -5.06 13.00 -4.44
N HIS A 77 -4.55 12.77 -5.64
CA HIS A 77 -5.20 13.20 -6.88
C HIS A 77 -6.09 12.11 -7.50
N ALA A 78 -5.71 10.84 -7.36
CA ALA A 78 -6.38 9.74 -8.07
C ALA A 78 -7.34 8.92 -7.20
N PHE A 79 -7.36 9.14 -5.88
CA PHE A 79 -8.13 8.32 -4.95
C PHE A 79 -8.95 9.15 -3.98
N SER A 80 -10.21 8.77 -3.82
CA SER A 80 -11.08 9.28 -2.78
C SER A 80 -10.86 8.53 -1.47
N TRP A 81 -10.78 9.26 -0.36
CA TRP A 81 -10.73 8.66 0.97
C TRP A 81 -12.13 8.29 1.44
N VAL A 82 -12.31 7.05 1.92
CA VAL A 82 -13.52 6.66 2.65
C VAL A 82 -13.17 6.39 4.12
N PRO A 83 -14.03 6.70 5.10
CA PRO A 83 -13.74 6.51 6.52
C PRO A 83 -13.94 5.06 6.95
N CYS A 84 -13.36 4.12 6.21
CA CYS A 84 -13.42 2.69 6.50
C CYS A 84 -12.10 2.02 6.12
N SER A 85 -11.52 1.28 7.05
CA SER A 85 -10.25 0.61 6.83
C SER A 85 -10.22 -0.82 7.36
N ILE A 86 -9.33 -1.64 6.80
CA ILE A 86 -9.04 -3.00 7.26
C ILE A 86 -7.55 -3.10 7.52
N GLU A 87 -7.20 -3.57 8.71
CA GLU A 87 -5.81 -3.74 9.13
C GLU A 87 -5.41 -5.20 9.24
N GLY A 88 -4.10 -5.45 9.18
CA GLY A 88 -3.55 -6.77 9.37
C GLY A 88 -2.04 -6.81 9.25
N ARG A 89 -1.52 -8.01 9.01
CA ARG A 89 -0.10 -8.21 8.68
C ARG A 89 0.07 -9.07 7.45
N LEU A 90 1.09 -8.74 6.67
CA LEU A 90 1.48 -9.49 5.48
C LEU A 90 2.96 -9.80 5.47
N HIS A 91 3.32 -10.88 4.78
CA HIS A 91 4.67 -11.27 4.42
C HIS A 91 4.90 -10.95 2.96
N ASP A 92 6.05 -10.37 2.66
CA ASP A 92 6.52 -10.20 1.28
C ASP A 92 7.27 -11.46 0.79
N GLY A 93 7.68 -11.49 -0.47
CA GLY A 93 8.40 -12.63 -1.08
C GLY A 93 9.78 -12.92 -0.49
N ARG A 94 10.30 -12.04 0.39
CA ARG A 94 11.53 -12.25 1.16
C ARG A 94 11.24 -12.67 2.61
N GLY A 95 9.98 -12.87 2.97
CA GLY A 95 9.55 -13.17 4.33
C GLY A 95 9.57 -11.96 5.25
N GLN A 96 9.66 -10.74 4.71
CA GLN A 96 9.58 -9.54 5.52
C GLN A 96 8.13 -9.31 5.97
N VAL A 97 7.96 -9.08 7.27
CA VAL A 97 6.66 -8.80 7.88
C VAL A 97 6.37 -7.30 7.84
N TRP A 98 5.16 -6.96 7.39
CA TRP A 98 4.62 -5.61 7.34
C TRP A 98 3.28 -5.57 8.04
N ASN A 99 3.04 -4.54 8.84
CA ASN A 99 1.68 -4.13 9.16
C ASN A 99 1.07 -3.50 7.92
N PHE A 100 -0.24 -3.61 7.76
CA PHE A 100 -0.94 -2.91 6.71
C PHE A 100 -2.26 -2.30 7.19
N ARG A 101 -2.71 -1.29 6.45
CA ARG A 101 -4.05 -0.71 6.50
C ARG A 101 -4.54 -0.47 5.08
N ILE A 102 -5.55 -1.19 4.65
CA ILE A 102 -6.26 -0.98 3.38
C ILE A 102 -7.43 -0.04 3.67
N ASN A 103 -7.54 1.06 2.93
CA ASN A 103 -8.70 1.94 2.94
C ASN A 103 -9.73 1.46 1.91
N GLY A 104 -11.02 1.58 2.23
CA GLY A 104 -12.10 1.20 1.31
C GLY A 104 -12.12 1.99 -0.01
N GLY A 105 -11.39 3.10 -0.11
CA GLY A 105 -11.19 3.91 -1.30
C GLY A 105 -10.00 3.47 -2.15
N ALA A 106 -9.76 2.15 -2.23
CA ALA A 106 -8.75 1.53 -3.07
C ALA A 106 -7.28 1.96 -2.83
N THR A 107 -6.95 2.42 -1.62
CA THR A 107 -5.58 2.74 -1.21
C THR A 107 -5.12 1.87 -0.04
N ALA A 108 -3.82 1.76 0.19
CA ALA A 108 -3.30 1.15 1.40
C ALA A 108 -1.97 1.75 1.83
N THR A 109 -1.64 1.50 3.09
CA THR A 109 -0.32 1.77 3.65
C THR A 109 0.24 0.48 4.24
N THR A 110 1.50 0.18 3.96
CA THR A 110 2.25 -0.88 4.66
C THR A 110 3.39 -0.27 5.44
N TRP A 111 3.62 -0.71 6.67
CA TRP A 111 4.73 -0.21 7.47
C TRP A 111 5.36 -1.27 8.38
N ARG A 112 6.61 -1.02 8.77
CA ARG A 112 7.35 -1.78 9.77
C ARG A 112 8.22 -0.84 10.59
N GLY A 113 8.61 -1.29 11.78
CA GLY A 113 9.31 -0.44 12.73
C GLY A 113 8.40 0.65 13.31
N GLU A 114 8.97 1.50 14.14
CA GLU A 114 8.26 2.55 14.87
C GLU A 114 9.06 3.86 14.87
N GLY A 115 8.36 4.96 15.10
CA GLY A 115 8.97 6.29 15.27
C GLY A 115 9.83 6.70 14.07
N PRO A 116 11.01 7.32 14.30
CA PRO A 116 11.88 7.81 13.21
C PRO A 116 12.44 6.73 12.28
N THR A 117 12.32 5.45 12.65
CA THR A 117 12.80 4.31 11.85
C THR A 117 11.68 3.62 11.08
N ARG A 118 10.46 4.18 11.11
CA ARG A 118 9.31 3.63 10.42
C ARG A 118 9.56 3.63 8.92
N GLU A 119 9.62 2.42 8.35
CA GLU A 119 9.59 2.23 6.90
C GLU A 119 8.12 2.14 6.47
N GLU A 120 7.73 2.94 5.49
CA GLU A 120 6.33 3.04 5.05
C GLU A 120 6.23 3.12 3.51
N TYR A 121 5.22 2.44 2.97
CA TYR A 121 4.90 2.46 1.55
C TYR A 121 3.42 2.68 1.33
N LEU A 122 3.09 3.52 0.35
CA LEU A 122 1.74 3.83 -0.09
C LEU A 122 1.39 2.99 -1.32
N TRP A 123 0.13 2.57 -1.38
CA TRP A 123 -0.39 1.69 -2.42
C TRP A 123 -1.70 2.25 -2.96
N GLY A 124 -1.96 2.00 -4.24
CA GLY A 124 -3.24 2.29 -4.88
C GLY A 124 -3.62 1.18 -5.85
N CYS A 125 -4.91 0.89 -5.99
CA CYS A 125 -5.39 -0.04 -7.00
C CYS A 125 -6.44 0.59 -7.92
N ARG A 126 -6.02 0.88 -9.16
CA ARG A 126 -6.88 1.42 -10.23
C ARG A 126 -7.40 0.35 -11.18
N ARG A 127 -6.94 -0.89 -11.04
CA ARG A 127 -7.36 -1.98 -11.93
C ARG A 127 -8.82 -2.32 -11.64
N GLN A 128 -9.63 -2.52 -12.69
CA GLN A 128 -11.00 -3.02 -12.59
C GLN A 128 -11.11 -4.26 -11.69
N ALA A 129 -10.10 -5.12 -11.72
CA ALA A 129 -10.00 -6.30 -10.88
C ALA A 129 -10.06 -6.02 -9.36
N CYS A 130 -9.87 -4.78 -8.90
CA CYS A 130 -9.97 -4.37 -7.50
C CYS A 130 -11.38 -4.00 -7.04
N GLU A 131 -12.34 -3.80 -7.95
CA GLU A 131 -13.75 -3.53 -7.63
C GLU A 131 -14.32 -4.43 -6.51
N PRO A 132 -14.18 -5.78 -6.55
CA PRO A 132 -14.75 -6.62 -5.49
C PRO A 132 -13.98 -6.56 -4.16
N LEU A 133 -12.87 -5.84 -4.10
CA LEU A 133 -12.00 -5.76 -2.93
C LEU A 133 -12.16 -4.46 -2.14
N VAL A 134 -12.87 -3.47 -2.68
CA VAL A 134 -12.92 -2.10 -2.17
C VAL A 134 -14.38 -1.63 -2.08
N LEU A 135 -14.63 -0.56 -1.35
CA LEU A 135 -15.94 0.10 -1.27
C LEU A 135 -16.14 1.14 -2.37
N LEU A 136 -15.04 1.79 -2.76
CA LEU A 136 -15.00 2.81 -3.78
C LEU A 136 -13.73 2.61 -4.61
N THR A 137 -13.88 2.52 -5.92
CA THR A 137 -12.75 2.46 -6.86
C THR A 137 -12.06 3.81 -6.95
N ALA A 138 -10.82 3.80 -7.46
CA ALA A 138 -10.21 5.03 -7.93
C ALA A 138 -11.08 5.69 -9.01
N ASP A 139 -11.03 7.02 -9.09
CA ASP A 139 -11.66 7.72 -10.20
C ASP A 139 -10.91 7.31 -11.49
N GLU A 140 -11.65 6.93 -12.53
CA GLU A 140 -11.03 6.75 -13.84
C GLU A 140 -10.61 8.14 -14.33
N GLU A 141 -9.31 8.36 -14.54
CA GLU A 141 -8.86 9.43 -15.42
C GLU A 141 -9.40 9.07 -16.82
N GLY A 142 -10.52 9.70 -17.21
CA GLY A 142 -11.13 9.55 -18.53
C GLY A 142 -10.23 10.01 -19.67
#